data_AF-A0A2E8RNG6-F1
#
_entry.id   AF-A0A2E8RNG6-F1
#
_cell.length_a   1.000
_cell.length_b   1.000
_cell.length_c   1.000
_cell.angle_alpha   90.00
_cell.angle_beta   90.00
_cell.angle_gamma   90.00
#
_symmetry.space_group_name_H-M   'P 1'
#
loop_
_entity.id
_entity.type
_entity.pdbx_description
1 polymer ?
#
loop_
_entity_poly.entity_id
_entity_poly.type
_entity_poly.pdbx_seq_one_letter_code
_entity_poly.pdbx_strand_id
1 'polypeptide(L)' 'MIHLKAVYKKRSAKTDTFPFNIPAIKALERVEFHQPITFLVGENGSGKSTFLEALAAGVGAITVGGKDIKSDETLA' A
#
# COMPACT_ATOMS: atom_id res chain seq x y z
N MET A 1 -0.89 -13.39 19.41
CA MET A 1 -0.24 -13.36 18.09
C MET A 1 -0.58 -12.05 17.39
N ILE A 2 0.39 -11.41 16.76
CA ILE A 2 0.21 -10.15 16.04
C ILE A 2 -0.18 -10.48 14.59
N HIS A 3 -1.26 -9.87 14.10
CA HIS A 3 -1.75 -10.02 12.72
C HIS A 3 -2.33 -8.69 12.24
N LEU A 4 -2.28 -8.46 10.93
CA LEU A 4 -2.82 -7.26 10.30
C LEU A 4 -4.35 -7.29 10.35
N LYS A 5 -4.98 -6.28 10.98
CA LYS A 5 -6.44 -6.19 11.09
C LYS A 5 -7.06 -5.28 10.04
N ALA A 6 -6.42 -4.14 9.81
CA ALA A 6 -6.90 -3.16 8.85
C ALA A 6 -5.76 -2.27 8.37
N VAL A 7 -5.93 -1.73 7.16
CA VAL A 7 -5.07 -0.70 6.57
C VAL A 7 -5.95 0.49 6.23
N TYR A 8 -5.44 1.70 6.46
CA TYR A 8 -6.14 2.95 6.18
C TYR A 8 -5.26 3.85 5.34
N LYS A 9 -5.86 4.55 4.39
CA LYS A 9 -5.16 5.61 3.67
C LYS A 9 -4.96 6.80 4.63
N LYS A 10 -3.75 7.34 4.64
CA LYS A 10 -3.43 8.52 5.44
C LYS A 10 -4.20 9.72 4.88
N ARG A 11 -4.95 10.44 5.73
CA ARG A 11 -5.79 11.60 5.32
C ARG A 11 -5.02 12.72 4.60
N SER A 12 -3.71 12.86 4.85
CA SER A 12 -2.87 13.88 4.23
C SER A 12 -2.22 13.46 2.91
N ALA A 13 -2.58 12.29 2.37
CA ALA A 13 -2.02 11.78 1.12
C ALA A 13 -2.51 12.62 -0.08
N LYS A 14 -1.58 13.10 -0.92
CA LYS A 14 -1.92 13.75 -2.18
C LYS A 14 -2.41 12.70 -3.17
N THR A 15 -3.69 12.76 -3.56
CA THR A 15 -4.33 11.70 -4.36
C THR A 15 -3.95 11.70 -5.84
N ASP A 16 -3.25 12.72 -6.31
CA ASP A 16 -2.91 12.89 -7.73
C ASP A 16 -1.46 12.52 -8.06
N THR A 17 -0.68 12.14 -7.05
CA THR A 17 0.69 11.64 -7.20
C THR A 17 0.75 10.15 -6.89
N PHE A 18 1.75 9.46 -7.45
CA PHE A 18 2.06 8.11 -7.03
C PHE A 18 2.39 8.09 -5.53
N PRO A 19 2.03 7.02 -4.78
CA PRO A 19 1.24 5.86 -5.20
C PRO A 19 -0.28 6.07 -5.17
N PHE A 20 -0.77 7.22 -4.69
CA PHE A 20 -2.19 7.45 -4.40
C PHE A 20 -3.05 7.77 -5.63
N ASN A 21 -2.44 8.02 -6.79
CA ASN A 21 -3.14 8.21 -8.06
C ASN A 21 -3.46 6.89 -8.80
N ILE A 22 -2.92 5.76 -8.33
CA ILE A 22 -3.21 4.44 -8.88
C ILE A 22 -4.66 4.06 -8.55
N PRO A 23 -5.48 3.56 -9.51
CA PRO A 23 -6.92 3.39 -9.32
C PRO A 23 -7.31 2.63 -8.06
N ALA A 24 -6.69 1.48 -7.78
CA ALA A 24 -7.00 0.67 -6.60
C ALA A 24 -6.63 1.35 -5.28
N ILE A 25 -5.66 2.26 -5.27
CA ILE A 25 -5.25 2.99 -4.05
C ILE A 25 -6.03 4.30 -3.90
N LYS A 26 -6.33 4.97 -5.02
CA LYS A 26 -7.08 6.23 -5.05
C LYS A 26 -8.44 6.07 -4.39
N ALA A 27 -9.18 5.01 -4.75
CA ALA A 27 -10.50 4.70 -4.22
C ALA A 27 -10.47 4.06 -2.82
N LEU A 28 -9.30 3.64 -2.33
CA LEU A 28 -9.16 2.90 -1.09
C LEU A 28 -9.03 3.87 0.09
N GLU A 29 -9.99 3.77 1.01
CA GLU A 29 -9.96 4.48 2.30
C GLU A 29 -9.58 3.53 3.44
N ARG A 30 -10.13 2.31 3.41
CA ARG A 30 -9.95 1.27 4.43
C ARG A 30 -10.03 -0.10 3.79
N VAL A 31 -9.16 -1.01 4.24
CA VAL A 31 -9.26 -2.45 3.97
C VAL A 31 -9.24 -3.18 5.29
N GLU A 32 -10.21 -4.06 5.51
CA GLU A 32 -10.28 -4.94 6.68
C GLU A 32 -9.86 -6.36 6.31
N PHE A 33 -9.10 -7.00 7.20
CA PHE A 33 -8.61 -8.36 7.03
C PHE A 33 -9.30 -9.26 8.06
N HIS A 34 -10.22 -10.09 7.58
CA HIS A 34 -10.96 -11.03 8.42
C HIS A 34 -10.41 -12.46 8.37
N GLN A 35 -9.55 -12.75 7.40
CA GLN A 35 -9.02 -14.08 7.12
C GLN A 35 -7.49 -14.11 7.26
N PRO A 36 -6.90 -15.22 7.72
CA PRO A 36 -5.45 -15.35 7.86
C PRO A 36 -4.71 -15.37 6.51
N ILE A 37 -5.42 -15.66 5.42
CA ILE A 37 -4.90 -15.66 4.05
C ILE A 37 -5.72 -14.67 3.23
N THR A 38 -5.06 -13.73 2.57
CA THR A 38 -5.68 -12.73 1.69
C THR A 38 -4.94 -12.70 0.36
N PHE A 39 -5.68 -12.80 -0.74
CA PHE A 39 -5.14 -12.72 -2.09
C PHE A 39 -5.41 -11.34 -2.68
N LEU A 40 -4.39 -10.70 -3.24
CA LEU A 40 -4.52 -9.47 -4.02
C LEU A 40 -4.63 -9.85 -5.50
N VAL A 41 -5.79 -9.62 -6.12
CA VAL A 41 -6.10 -10.00 -7.50
C VAL A 41 -6.55 -8.80 -8.33
N GLY A 42 -6.45 -8.91 -9.66
CA GLY A 42 -6.79 -7.84 -10.61
C GLY A 42 -5.81 -7.74 -11.79
N GLU A 43 -6.14 -6.91 -12.77
CA GLU A 43 -5.37 -6.74 -14.02
C GLU A 43 -3.96 -6.17 -13.81
N ASN A 44 -3.09 -6.34 -14.82
CA ASN A 44 -1.77 -5.72 -14.80
C ASN A 44 -1.91 -4.18 -14.76
N GLY A 45 -1.14 -3.53 -13.89
CA GLY A 45 -1.24 -2.08 -13.66
C GLY A 45 -2.37 -1.66 -12.71
N SER A 46 -3.17 -2.58 -12.16
CA SER A 46 -4.27 -2.22 -11.24
C SER A 46 -3.82 -1.67 -9.88
N GLY A 47 -2.55 -1.86 -9.49
CA GLY A 47 -1.99 -1.38 -8.23
C GLY A 47 -1.77 -2.42 -7.13
N LYS A 48 -1.85 -3.72 -7.44
CA LYS A 48 -1.61 -4.82 -6.47
C LYS A 48 -0.25 -4.72 -5.77
N SER A 49 0.84 -4.63 -6.55
CA SER A 49 2.20 -4.51 -6.00
C SER A 49 2.39 -3.19 -5.27
N THR A 50 1.83 -2.09 -5.80
CA THR A 50 1.86 -0.79 -5.16
C THR A 50 1.15 -0.78 -3.81
N PHE A 51 0.04 -1.51 -3.66
CA PHE A 51 -0.63 -1.66 -2.36
C PHE A 51 0.26 -2.39 -1.35
N LEU A 52 0.95 -3.45 -1.80
CA LEU A 52 1.88 -4.20 -0.95
C LEU A 52 3.10 -3.34 -0.53
N GLU A 53 3.64 -2.53 -1.45
CA GLU A 53 4.70 -1.57 -1.16
C GLU A 53 4.24 -0.48 -0.19
N ALA A 54 3.05 0.09 -0.40
CA ALA A 54 2.47 1.08 0.51
C ALA A 54 2.23 0.51 1.91
N LEU A 55 1.85 -0.77 2.01
CA LEU A 55 1.76 -1.48 3.29
C LEU A 55 3.13 -1.61 3.94
N ALA A 56 4.14 -2.08 3.21
CA ALA A 56 5.52 -2.17 3.70
C ALA A 56 6.02 -0.80 4.18
N ALA A 57 5.75 0.24 3.40
CA ALA A 57 6.10 1.62 3.74
C ALA A 57 5.40 2.12 5.01
N GLY A 58 4.10 1.84 5.14
CA GLY A 58 3.32 2.23 6.32
C GLY A 58 3.79 1.58 7.62
N VAL A 59 4.43 0.39 7.55
CA VAL A 59 4.91 -0.34 8.74
C VAL A 59 6.43 -0.25 8.96
N GLY A 60 7.17 0.48 8.12
CA GLY A 60 8.63 0.59 8.27
C GLY A 60 9.41 -0.62 7.74
N ALA A 61 8.81 -1.44 6.88
CA ALA A 61 9.45 -2.61 6.28
C ALA A 61 10.20 -2.28 4.99
N ILE A 62 11.03 -3.21 4.53
CA ILE A 62 11.76 -3.10 3.25
C ILE A 62 10.75 -3.14 2.10
N THR A 63 10.82 -2.16 1.20
CA THR A 63 9.97 -2.11 0.00
C THR A 63 10.57 -2.97 -1.10
N VAL A 64 9.77 -3.35 -2.10
CA VAL A 64 10.21 -4.25 -3.19
C VAL A 64 11.36 -3.65 -4.00
N GLY A 65 11.45 -2.31 -4.07
CA GLY A 65 12.57 -1.59 -4.69
C GLY A 65 13.92 -1.75 -3.96
N GLY A 66 13.96 -2.42 -2.80
CA GLY A 66 15.18 -2.69 -2.04
C GLY A 66 15.75 -1.47 -1.32
N LYS A 67 15.02 -0.34 -1.33
CA LYS A 67 15.38 0.88 -0.61
C LYS A 67 14.59 0.99 0.69
N ASP A 68 15.22 1.63 1.68
CA ASP A 68 14.50 2.05 2.88
C ASP A 68 13.48 3.13 2.49
N ILE A 69 12.35 3.19 3.18
CA ILE A 69 11.28 4.17 2.93
C ILE A 69 11.81 5.61 2.90
N LYS A 70 12.83 5.91 3.71
CA LYS A 70 13.44 7.24 3.77
C LYS A 70 14.28 7.58 2.54
N SER A 71 14.70 6.58 1.76
CA SER A 71 15.54 6.75 0.57
C SER A 71 14.83 6.43 -0.75
N ASP A 72 13.58 5.98 -0.69
CA ASP A 72 12.74 5.74 -1.86
C ASP A 72 11.97 7.02 -2.23
N GLU A 73 12.52 7.80 -3.16
CA GLU A 73 11.93 9.06 -3.65
C GLU A 73 10.56 8.86 -4.32
N THR A 74 10.22 7.64 -4.73
CA THR A 74 8.89 7.35 -5.30
C THR A 74 7.80 7.30 -4.22
N LEU A 75 8.19 7.16 -2.94
CA LEU A 75 7.28 7.06 -1.80
C LEU A 75 7.23 8.34 -0.95
N ALA A 76 7.94 9.40 -1.36
CA ALA A 76 8.06 10.68 -0.67
C ALA A 76 6.84 11.62 -0.87
#